data_AF-A0A954TFS8-F1
#
_entry.id   AF-A0A954TFS8-F1
#
_cell.length_a   1.000
_cell.length_b   1.000
_cell.length_c   1.000
_cell.angle_alpha   90.00
_cell.angle_beta   90.00
_cell.angle_gamma   90.00
#
_symmetry.space_group_name_H-M   'P 1'
#
loop_
_entity.id
_entity.type
_entity.pdbx_description
1 polymer ?
#
loop_
_entity_poly.entity_id
_entity_poly.type
_entity_poly.pdbx_seq_one_letter_code
_entity_poly.pdbx_strand_id
1 'polypeptide(L)'
;LLSDGRWLLTQCPKRLASVLDDWFSGGMRAGLLQSQFSPQWYWELQVIGQSDREAGKAAMSLESQLRSMPQQIEAWFATEPPHASWRAIALRYPRMLELFGNYARFGVEDGVAIGNGYLPPEAASNLLFASWLALQPGATEMESSGRIPQANQPLTIDQFLARPIVVSFDQQPIEVALQMVAEEANSSLPTGTPKIDFRLDGSAFELAGITRNQQLKSFNMRNKSVRDALTEIARLGNPVPNVAELSSTEQKLIWVTTQDEDSKATIILLTTRQAAQAAEMTIPAEFSDSL
;
A
#
# COMPACT_ATOMS: atom_id res chain seq x y z
N LEU A 1 -27.09 5.17 -17.82
CA LEU A 1 -26.05 4.95 -18.85
C LEU A 1 -24.73 5.49 -18.29
N LEU A 2 -23.84 4.59 -17.87
CA LEU A 2 -22.52 4.91 -17.32
C LEU A 2 -21.63 5.42 -18.47
N SER A 3 -21.64 6.73 -18.69
CA SER A 3 -20.89 7.37 -19.79
C SER A 3 -19.40 7.51 -19.53
N ASP A 4 -18.89 7.20 -18.34
CA ASP A 4 -17.50 7.49 -18.03
C ASP A 4 -16.81 6.33 -17.29
N GLY A 5 -16.37 5.32 -18.04
CA GLY A 5 -15.55 4.21 -17.55
C GLY A 5 -14.13 4.63 -17.13
N ARG A 6 -13.79 5.92 -17.20
CA ARG A 6 -12.46 6.44 -16.80
C ARG A 6 -12.13 6.16 -15.35
N TRP A 7 -13.12 6.10 -14.46
CA TRP A 7 -12.88 5.75 -13.05
C TRP A 7 -12.33 4.32 -12.90
N LEU A 8 -12.75 3.37 -13.75
CA LEU A 8 -12.18 2.01 -13.78
C LEU A 8 -10.70 2.08 -14.16
N LEU A 9 -10.33 2.85 -15.18
CA LEU A 9 -8.93 3.01 -15.58
C LEU A 9 -8.06 3.62 -14.46
N THR A 10 -8.61 4.50 -13.62
CA THR A 10 -7.88 5.09 -12.49
C THR A 10 -7.73 4.16 -11.27
N GLN A 11 -8.58 3.15 -11.14
CA GLN A 11 -8.59 2.22 -9.99
C GLN A 11 -8.07 0.81 -10.36
N CYS A 12 -7.98 0.50 -11.65
CA CYS A 12 -7.43 -0.75 -12.14
C CYS A 12 -5.90 -0.78 -12.03
N PRO A 13 -5.30 -1.97 -11.87
CA PRO A 13 -3.85 -2.12 -11.95
C PRO A 13 -3.31 -1.54 -13.26
N LYS A 14 -2.14 -0.89 -13.22
CA LYS A 14 -1.54 -0.20 -14.39
C LYS A 14 -1.45 -1.09 -15.63
N ARG A 15 -1.14 -2.38 -15.45
CA ARG A 15 -1.09 -3.37 -16.54
C ARG A 15 -2.45 -3.64 -17.17
N LEU A 16 -3.51 -3.66 -16.37
CA LEU A 16 -4.86 -3.80 -16.91
C LEU A 16 -5.25 -2.53 -17.67
N ALA A 17 -4.92 -1.36 -17.12
CA ALA A 17 -5.16 -0.08 -17.80
C ALA A 17 -4.43 0.00 -19.15
N SER A 18 -3.16 -0.43 -19.23
CA SER A 18 -2.41 -0.43 -20.50
C SER A 18 -3.00 -1.40 -21.53
N VAL A 19 -3.37 -2.62 -21.11
CA VAL A 19 -4.01 -3.60 -22.01
C VAL A 19 -5.34 -3.07 -22.55
N LEU A 20 -6.14 -2.43 -21.70
CA LEU A 20 -7.40 -1.82 -22.12
C LEU A 20 -7.16 -0.62 -23.05
N ASP A 21 -6.16 0.21 -22.76
CA ASP A 21 -5.81 1.37 -23.61
C ASP A 21 -5.36 0.93 -25.01
N ASP A 22 -4.53 -0.11 -25.10
CA ASP A 22 -4.12 -0.72 -26.37
C ASP A 22 -5.33 -1.27 -27.16
N TRP A 23 -6.29 -1.90 -26.48
CA TRP A 23 -7.53 -2.39 -27.08
C TRP A 23 -8.41 -1.28 -27.66
N PHE A 24 -8.66 -0.23 -26.87
CA PHE A 24 -9.54 0.86 -27.29
C PHE A 24 -8.88 1.81 -28.30
N SER A 25 -7.55 1.97 -28.23
CA SER A 25 -6.78 2.74 -29.21
C SER A 25 -6.79 2.10 -30.60
N GLY A 26 -7.01 0.78 -30.69
CA GLY A 26 -7.07 0.00 -31.93
C GLY A 26 -8.35 0.13 -32.76
N GLY A 27 -9.26 1.06 -32.45
CA GLY A 27 -10.49 1.30 -33.22
C GLY A 27 -11.75 0.65 -32.64
N MET A 28 -11.69 0.10 -31.42
CA MET A 28 -12.87 -0.36 -30.69
C MET A 28 -13.57 0.82 -30.02
N ARG A 29 -14.90 0.94 -30.18
CA ARG A 29 -15.69 2.05 -29.60
C ARG A 29 -16.25 1.72 -28.22
N ALA A 30 -16.61 0.46 -28.00
CA ALA A 30 -17.21 0.00 -26.76
C ALA A 30 -16.95 -1.49 -26.57
N GLY A 31 -16.90 -1.91 -25.31
CA GLY A 31 -16.84 -3.30 -24.91
C GLY A 31 -17.80 -3.55 -23.75
N LEU A 32 -18.41 -4.73 -23.73
CA LEU A 32 -19.25 -5.22 -22.64
C LEU A 32 -18.73 -6.59 -22.22
N LEU A 33 -18.37 -6.74 -20.95
CA LEU A 33 -18.07 -8.03 -20.34
C LEU A 33 -19.24 -8.44 -19.44
N GLN A 34 -19.82 -9.61 -19.72
CA GLN A 34 -20.80 -10.27 -18.87
C GLN A 34 -20.20 -11.57 -18.32
N SER A 35 -20.54 -11.89 -17.08
CA SER A 35 -20.02 -13.07 -16.41
C SER A 35 -21.02 -13.61 -15.40
N GLN A 36 -21.21 -14.94 -15.38
CA GLN A 36 -22.11 -15.64 -14.48
C GLN A 36 -21.42 -16.89 -13.92
N PHE A 37 -21.48 -17.11 -12.62
CA PHE A 37 -20.73 -18.18 -11.93
C PHE A 37 -21.52 -19.46 -11.62
N SER A 38 -22.80 -19.53 -11.97
CA SER A 38 -23.68 -20.66 -11.59
C SER A 38 -24.53 -21.11 -12.78
N PRO A 39 -24.57 -22.42 -13.12
CA PRO A 39 -23.89 -23.57 -12.47
C PRO A 39 -22.44 -23.83 -12.91
N GLN A 40 -22.00 -23.19 -13.99
CA GLN A 40 -20.60 -23.16 -14.47
C GLN A 40 -20.23 -21.70 -14.70
N TRP A 41 -18.93 -21.40 -14.76
CA TRP A 41 -18.52 -20.03 -15.06
C TRP A 41 -18.70 -19.75 -16.55
N TYR A 42 -19.73 -18.97 -16.88
CA TYR A 42 -19.96 -18.39 -18.18
C TYR A 42 -19.35 -16.99 -18.24
N TRP A 43 -18.69 -16.69 -19.35
CA TRP A 43 -18.25 -15.33 -19.67
C TRP A 43 -18.63 -15.01 -21.12
N GLU A 44 -18.93 -13.74 -21.36
CA GLU A 44 -19.19 -13.20 -22.68
C GLU A 44 -18.60 -11.81 -22.78
N LEU A 45 -17.81 -11.60 -23.81
CA LEU A 45 -17.25 -10.33 -24.19
C LEU A 45 -17.83 -9.92 -25.53
N GLN A 46 -18.53 -8.79 -25.56
CA GLN A 46 -19.00 -8.15 -26.76
C GLN A 46 -18.17 -6.90 -27.04
N VAL A 47 -17.76 -6.71 -28.28
CA VAL A 47 -16.97 -5.55 -28.71
C VAL A 47 -17.55 -4.95 -29.98
N ILE A 48 -17.70 -3.63 -29.97
CA ILE A 48 -18.22 -2.85 -31.09
C ILE A 48 -17.07 -2.05 -31.72
N GLY A 49 -16.82 -2.28 -33.01
CA GLY A 49 -15.84 -1.54 -33.82
C GLY A 49 -16.35 -0.15 -34.26
N GLN A 50 -15.66 0.50 -35.20
CA GLN A 50 -16.14 1.77 -35.74
C GLN A 50 -17.31 1.59 -36.70
N SER A 51 -17.39 0.43 -37.36
CA SER A 51 -18.51 0.03 -38.21
C SER A 51 -18.80 -1.47 -38.13
N ASP A 52 -20.03 -1.87 -38.45
CA ASP A 52 -20.48 -3.27 -38.44
C ASP A 52 -19.65 -4.16 -39.39
N ARG A 53 -19.07 -3.57 -40.44
CA ARG A 53 -18.18 -4.26 -41.39
C ARG A 53 -16.85 -4.70 -40.78
N GLU A 54 -16.48 -4.13 -39.64
CA GLU A 54 -15.25 -4.46 -38.91
C GLU A 54 -15.44 -5.59 -37.90
N ALA A 55 -16.69 -5.97 -37.59
CA ALA A 55 -17.00 -6.97 -36.56
C ALA A 55 -16.28 -8.31 -36.80
N GLY A 56 -16.20 -8.77 -38.05
CA GLY A 56 -15.46 -9.99 -38.38
C GLY A 56 -13.96 -9.88 -38.11
N LYS A 57 -13.36 -8.73 -38.41
CA LYS A 57 -11.94 -8.46 -38.12
C LYS A 57 -11.71 -8.35 -36.61
N ALA A 58 -12.63 -7.71 -35.89
CA ALA A 58 -12.57 -7.61 -34.44
C ALA A 58 -12.68 -8.99 -33.77
N ALA A 59 -13.59 -9.86 -34.21
CA ALA A 59 -13.71 -11.22 -33.70
C ALA A 59 -12.44 -12.05 -33.94
N MET A 60 -11.86 -11.99 -35.15
CA MET A 60 -10.56 -12.63 -35.46
C MET A 60 -9.42 -12.07 -34.61
N SER A 61 -9.43 -10.76 -34.35
CA SER A 61 -8.42 -10.12 -33.50
C SER A 61 -8.53 -10.57 -32.04
N LEU A 62 -9.74 -10.62 -31.49
CA LEU A 62 -10.01 -11.15 -30.15
C LEU A 62 -9.55 -12.59 -30.02
N GLU A 63 -9.88 -13.43 -31.00
CA GLU A 63 -9.43 -14.83 -31.02
C GLU A 63 -7.91 -14.92 -31.05
N SER A 64 -7.26 -14.19 -31.97
CA SER A 64 -5.80 -14.19 -32.11
C SER A 64 -5.11 -13.74 -30.84
N GLN A 65 -5.60 -12.70 -30.19
CA GLN A 65 -5.05 -12.20 -28.94
C GLN A 65 -5.19 -13.24 -27.84
N LEU A 66 -6.39 -13.79 -27.62
CA LEU A 66 -6.60 -14.78 -26.57
C LEU A 66 -5.74 -16.03 -26.77
N ARG A 67 -5.62 -16.51 -28.03
CA ARG A 67 -4.77 -17.67 -28.36
C ARG A 67 -3.29 -17.40 -28.17
N SER A 68 -2.85 -16.14 -28.29
CA SER A 68 -1.44 -15.75 -28.11
C SER A 68 -1.05 -15.48 -26.66
N MET A 69 -2.01 -15.22 -25.76
CA MET A 69 -1.74 -14.89 -24.36
C MET A 69 -0.86 -15.92 -23.62
N PRO A 70 -1.06 -17.24 -23.74
CA PRO A 70 -0.20 -18.22 -23.08
C PRO A 70 1.28 -18.03 -23.43
N GLN A 71 1.59 -17.87 -24.72
CA GLN A 71 2.95 -17.67 -25.21
C GLN A 71 3.54 -16.34 -24.74
N GLN A 72 2.73 -15.27 -24.70
CA GLN A 72 3.18 -13.97 -24.19
C GLN A 72 3.54 -14.05 -22.71
N ILE A 73 2.73 -14.74 -21.89
CA ILE A 73 3.01 -14.93 -20.46
C ILE A 73 4.25 -15.81 -20.25
N GLU A 74 4.43 -16.87 -21.05
CA GLU A 74 5.64 -17.69 -20.99
C GLU A 74 6.90 -16.90 -21.33
N ALA A 75 6.86 -16.12 -22.42
CA ALA A 75 7.96 -15.26 -22.81
C ALA A 75 8.27 -14.22 -21.72
N TRP A 76 7.22 -13.61 -21.14
CA TRP A 76 7.37 -12.67 -20.04
C TRP A 76 8.02 -13.32 -18.81
N PHE A 77 7.58 -14.52 -18.39
CA PHE A 77 8.21 -15.22 -17.26
C PHE A 77 9.62 -15.74 -17.54
N ALA A 78 9.95 -15.99 -18.80
CA ALA A 78 11.31 -16.35 -19.20
C ALA A 78 12.27 -15.16 -19.07
N THR A 79 11.79 -13.95 -19.37
CA THR A 79 12.57 -12.72 -19.19
C THR A 79 12.56 -12.21 -17.76
N GLU A 80 11.43 -12.33 -17.08
CA GLU A 80 11.19 -11.82 -15.73
C GLU A 80 10.62 -12.93 -14.84
N PRO A 81 11.44 -13.57 -13.99
CA PRO A 81 10.97 -14.66 -13.14
C PRO A 81 9.79 -14.22 -12.25
N PRO A 82 8.72 -15.05 -12.13
CA PRO A 82 7.59 -14.73 -11.27
C PRO A 82 8.03 -14.70 -9.81
N HIS A 83 7.45 -13.80 -9.01
CA HIS A 83 7.79 -13.63 -7.60
C HIS A 83 7.53 -14.91 -6.78
N ALA A 84 8.40 -15.17 -5.79
CA ALA A 84 8.39 -16.41 -5.01
C ALA A 84 7.03 -16.71 -4.32
N SER A 85 6.31 -15.67 -3.87
CA SER A 85 5.03 -15.81 -3.16
C SER A 85 3.92 -16.51 -3.96
N TRP A 86 3.98 -16.49 -5.30
CA TRP A 86 2.95 -17.06 -6.15
C TRP A 86 3.49 -17.90 -7.31
N ARG A 87 4.81 -18.12 -7.36
CA ARG A 87 5.51 -18.89 -8.40
C ARG A 87 4.85 -20.24 -8.72
N ALA A 88 4.36 -20.95 -7.71
CA ALA A 88 3.67 -22.23 -7.91
C ALA A 88 2.42 -22.14 -8.80
N ILE A 89 1.70 -21.02 -8.74
CA ILE A 89 0.52 -20.75 -9.57
C ILE A 89 0.96 -20.14 -10.90
N ALA A 90 1.94 -19.22 -10.89
CA ALA A 90 2.49 -18.58 -12.08
C ALA A 90 2.94 -19.60 -13.14
N LEU A 91 3.64 -20.65 -12.72
CA LEU A 91 4.13 -21.70 -13.63
C LEU A 91 3.02 -22.53 -14.28
N ARG A 92 1.80 -22.50 -13.73
CA ARG A 92 0.62 -23.19 -14.30
C ARG A 92 -0.26 -22.25 -15.11
N TYR A 93 -0.07 -20.95 -14.98
CA TYR A 93 -0.94 -19.92 -15.54
C TYR A 93 -1.02 -19.95 -17.08
N PRO A 94 0.08 -20.10 -17.84
CA PRO A 94 0.00 -20.23 -19.30
C PRO A 94 -0.91 -21.37 -19.75
N ARG A 95 -0.79 -22.53 -19.11
CA ARG A 95 -1.64 -23.70 -19.41
C ARG A 95 -3.10 -23.47 -19.04
N MET A 96 -3.38 -22.72 -17.97
CA MET A 96 -4.76 -22.34 -17.62
C MET A 96 -5.36 -21.40 -18.69
N LEU A 97 -4.57 -20.47 -19.22
CA LEU A 97 -4.99 -19.57 -20.31
C LEU A 97 -5.19 -20.33 -21.63
N GLU A 98 -4.34 -21.30 -21.93
CA GLU A 98 -4.50 -22.16 -23.11
C GLU A 98 -5.82 -22.92 -23.04
N LEU A 99 -6.12 -23.53 -21.90
CA LEU A 99 -7.41 -24.19 -21.67
C LEU A 99 -8.58 -23.20 -21.81
N PHE A 100 -8.47 -22.02 -21.20
CA PHE A 100 -9.48 -20.96 -21.33
C PHE A 100 -9.75 -20.62 -22.80
N GLY A 101 -8.70 -20.44 -23.61
CA GLY A 101 -8.82 -20.19 -25.05
C GLY A 101 -9.41 -21.35 -25.85
N ASN A 102 -9.18 -22.59 -25.42
CA ASN A 102 -9.76 -23.78 -26.07
C ASN A 102 -11.25 -23.95 -25.79
N TYR A 103 -11.75 -23.43 -24.67
CA TYR A 103 -13.18 -23.38 -24.35
C TYR A 103 -13.88 -22.10 -24.80
N ALA A 104 -13.13 -21.17 -25.42
CA ALA A 104 -13.66 -19.95 -26.00
C ALA A 104 -14.17 -20.18 -27.43
N ARG A 105 -15.26 -19.49 -27.78
CA ARG A 105 -15.79 -19.38 -29.13
C ARG A 105 -15.85 -17.91 -29.51
N PHE A 106 -15.54 -17.63 -30.77
CA PHE A 106 -15.56 -16.28 -31.32
C PHE A 106 -16.45 -16.22 -32.55
N GLY A 107 -17.17 -15.12 -32.71
CA GLY A 107 -18.11 -14.93 -33.80
C GLY A 107 -18.55 -13.49 -33.97
N VAL A 108 -19.50 -13.31 -34.87
CA VAL A 108 -20.16 -12.03 -35.12
C VAL A 108 -21.66 -12.23 -35.02
N GLU A 109 -22.32 -11.38 -34.25
CA GLU A 109 -23.77 -11.35 -34.10
C GLU A 109 -24.23 -9.89 -34.20
N ASP A 110 -25.19 -9.60 -35.08
CA ASP A 110 -25.74 -8.26 -35.28
C ASP A 110 -24.70 -7.12 -35.45
N GLY A 111 -23.60 -7.40 -36.13
CA GLY A 111 -22.52 -6.41 -36.35
C GLY A 111 -21.62 -6.19 -35.13
N VAL A 112 -21.71 -7.04 -34.11
CA VAL A 112 -20.90 -7.03 -32.88
C VAL A 112 -19.98 -8.25 -32.88
N ALA A 113 -18.71 -8.04 -32.51
CA ALA A 113 -17.79 -9.15 -32.28
C ALA A 113 -18.04 -9.74 -30.90
N ILE A 114 -18.27 -11.06 -30.83
CA ILE A 114 -18.57 -11.76 -29.57
C ILE A 114 -17.54 -12.85 -29.34
N GLY A 115 -17.00 -12.89 -28.12
CA GLY A 115 -16.25 -14.01 -27.58
C GLY A 115 -16.96 -14.55 -26.34
N ASN A 116 -17.23 -15.85 -26.26
CA ASN A 116 -17.84 -16.45 -25.08
C ASN A 116 -17.30 -17.84 -24.78
N GLY A 117 -17.54 -18.33 -23.57
CA GLY A 117 -17.11 -19.66 -23.19
C GLY A 117 -17.65 -20.11 -21.83
N TYR A 118 -17.55 -21.41 -21.61
CA TYR A 118 -17.85 -22.04 -20.32
C TYR A 118 -16.58 -22.64 -19.75
N LEU A 119 -16.32 -22.35 -18.47
CA LEU A 119 -15.26 -22.99 -17.73
C LEU A 119 -15.83 -23.89 -16.62
N PRO A 120 -15.19 -25.04 -16.37
CA PRO A 120 -15.46 -25.83 -15.18
C PRO A 120 -15.30 -24.97 -13.91
N PRO A 121 -16.20 -25.10 -12.92
CA PRO A 121 -16.15 -24.33 -11.67
C PRO A 121 -14.80 -24.42 -10.95
N GLU A 122 -14.14 -25.57 -11.03
CA GLU A 122 -12.86 -25.86 -10.38
C GLU A 122 -11.69 -25.08 -11.01
N ALA A 123 -11.82 -24.67 -12.28
CA ALA A 123 -10.80 -23.95 -13.02
C ALA A 123 -10.93 -22.41 -12.91
N ALA A 124 -12.15 -21.92 -12.69
CA ALA A 124 -12.46 -20.48 -12.66
C ALA A 124 -11.64 -19.73 -11.60
N SER A 125 -11.66 -20.22 -10.35
CA SER A 125 -11.03 -19.53 -9.23
C SER A 125 -9.51 -19.39 -9.38
N ASN A 126 -8.83 -20.45 -9.86
CA ASN A 126 -7.38 -20.42 -10.05
C ASN A 126 -6.97 -19.53 -11.21
N LEU A 127 -7.73 -19.55 -12.32
CA LEU A 127 -7.47 -18.69 -13.45
C LEU A 127 -7.67 -17.21 -13.09
N LEU A 128 -8.78 -16.88 -12.42
CA LEU A 128 -9.08 -15.53 -11.97
C LEU A 128 -8.05 -15.03 -10.97
N PHE A 129 -7.65 -15.86 -10.01
CA PHE A 129 -6.64 -15.50 -9.03
C PHE A 129 -5.26 -15.30 -9.65
N ALA A 130 -4.85 -16.18 -10.57
CA ALA A 130 -3.59 -16.02 -11.31
C ALA A 130 -3.60 -14.76 -12.19
N SER A 131 -4.72 -14.47 -12.85
CA SER A 131 -4.92 -13.24 -13.63
C SER A 131 -4.82 -12.00 -12.75
N TRP A 132 -5.46 -12.02 -11.58
CA TRP A 132 -5.39 -10.94 -10.61
C TRP A 132 -3.96 -10.68 -10.15
N LEU A 133 -3.23 -11.73 -9.77
CA LEU A 133 -1.83 -11.64 -9.34
C LEU A 133 -0.90 -11.15 -10.46
N ALA A 134 -1.09 -11.64 -11.68
CA ALA A 134 -0.32 -11.19 -12.85
C ALA A 134 -0.52 -9.70 -13.15
N LEU A 135 -1.67 -9.13 -12.79
CA LEU A 135 -1.94 -7.70 -12.96
C LEU A 135 -1.36 -6.83 -11.83
N GLN A 136 -0.99 -7.41 -10.68
CA GLN A 136 -0.47 -6.64 -9.55
C GLN A 136 0.96 -6.16 -9.76
N PRO A 137 1.33 -4.99 -9.19
CA PRO A 137 2.72 -4.62 -9.03
C PRO A 137 3.48 -5.67 -8.20
N GLY A 138 4.65 -6.12 -8.69
CA GLY A 138 5.44 -7.15 -8.02
C GLY A 138 5.07 -8.58 -8.40
N ALA A 139 4.37 -8.76 -9.52
CA ALA A 139 4.12 -10.07 -10.10
C ALA A 139 5.44 -10.78 -10.46
N THR A 140 6.47 -10.05 -10.85
CA THR A 140 7.82 -10.57 -11.10
C THR A 140 8.82 -10.10 -10.07
N GLU A 141 9.94 -10.82 -9.95
CA GLU A 141 11.04 -10.42 -9.09
C GLU A 141 11.60 -9.05 -9.51
N MET A 142 11.65 -8.74 -10.81
CA MET A 142 12.13 -7.45 -11.32
C MET A 142 11.18 -6.29 -11.01
N GLU A 143 9.87 -6.50 -11.06
CA GLU A 143 8.91 -5.48 -10.61
C GLU A 143 8.87 -5.33 -9.10
N SER A 144 9.09 -6.44 -8.39
CA SER A 144 9.37 -6.36 -6.97
C SER A 144 10.68 -5.60 -6.74
N SER A 145 11.61 -5.54 -7.70
CA SER A 145 12.88 -4.79 -7.61
C SER A 145 12.72 -3.26 -7.72
N GLY A 146 11.52 -2.74 -8.02
CA GLY A 146 11.16 -1.34 -7.67
C GLY A 146 10.98 -1.13 -6.16
N ARG A 147 10.88 -2.22 -5.42
CA ARG A 147 11.18 -2.38 -3.99
C ARG A 147 12.24 -3.46 -3.86
N ILE A 148 13.49 -3.18 -4.20
CA ILE A 148 14.56 -3.89 -3.49
C ILE A 148 14.22 -3.64 -2.00
N PRO A 149 13.87 -4.63 -1.15
CA PRO A 149 14.30 -4.49 0.22
C PRO A 149 15.81 -4.57 0.04
N GLN A 150 16.50 -3.42 0.00
CA GLN A 150 17.92 -3.39 0.32
C GLN A 150 18.07 -4.39 1.45
N ALA A 151 18.95 -5.39 1.29
CA ALA A 151 19.24 -6.39 2.31
C ALA A 151 19.08 -5.73 3.68
N ASN A 152 17.99 -6.03 4.40
CA ASN A 152 17.40 -5.15 5.42
C ASN A 152 18.50 -4.61 6.32
N GLN A 153 19.03 -3.44 5.98
CA GLN A 153 19.76 -2.67 6.95
C GLN A 153 18.67 -2.25 7.92
N PRO A 154 18.81 -2.58 9.20
CA PRO A 154 17.88 -2.10 10.22
C PRO A 154 17.69 -0.61 9.98
N LEU A 155 16.44 -0.14 9.92
CA LEU A 155 16.17 1.28 9.73
C LEU A 155 17.01 2.07 10.74
N THR A 156 17.72 3.09 10.26
CA THR A 156 18.32 4.05 11.19
C THR A 156 17.20 4.77 11.95
N ILE A 157 17.50 5.31 13.12
CA ILE A 157 16.50 6.03 13.94
C ILE A 157 15.86 7.17 13.15
N ASP A 158 16.62 7.90 12.33
CA ASP A 158 16.11 8.99 11.50
C ASP A 158 15.16 8.49 10.41
N GLN A 159 15.50 7.37 9.77
CA GLN A 159 14.61 6.76 8.78
C GLN A 159 13.33 6.24 9.43
N PHE A 160 13.42 5.65 10.63
CA PHE A 160 12.27 5.23 11.40
C PHE A 160 11.35 6.42 11.74
N LEU A 161 11.92 7.52 12.23
CA LEU A 161 11.18 8.72 12.62
C LEU A 161 10.52 9.43 11.42
N ALA A 162 11.12 9.34 10.23
CA ALA A 162 10.58 9.93 9.01
C ALA A 162 9.41 9.13 8.39
N ARG A 163 9.13 7.92 8.86
CA ARG A 163 8.09 7.07 8.26
C ARG A 163 6.68 7.65 8.45
N PRO A 164 5.83 7.61 7.41
CA PRO A 164 4.44 8.04 7.54
C PRO A 164 3.64 7.02 8.36
N ILE A 165 2.78 7.53 9.23
CA ILE A 165 1.85 6.75 10.04
C ILE A 165 0.42 7.28 9.93
N VAL A 166 -0.54 6.44 10.35
CA VAL A 166 -1.95 6.81 10.45
C VAL A 166 -2.47 6.55 11.86
N VAL A 167 -2.57 7.60 12.67
CA VAL A 167 -3.12 7.54 14.04
C VAL A 167 -4.10 8.69 14.24
N SER A 168 -5.30 8.38 14.74
CA SER A 168 -6.28 9.40 15.09
C SER A 168 -7.13 8.97 16.27
N PHE A 169 -7.42 9.91 17.17
CA PHE A 169 -8.32 9.71 18.28
C PHE A 169 -8.92 11.05 18.74
N ASP A 170 -10.14 11.00 19.27
CA ASP A 170 -10.82 12.20 19.76
C ASP A 170 -10.29 12.65 21.11
N GLN A 171 -10.03 11.69 22.01
CA GLN A 171 -9.55 11.97 23.38
C GLN A 171 -8.84 10.75 23.98
N GLN A 172 -7.57 10.89 24.36
CA GLN A 172 -6.79 9.83 25.03
C GLN A 172 -5.81 10.40 26.06
N PRO A 173 -5.50 9.68 27.16
CA PRO A 173 -4.36 10.01 28.03
C PRO A 173 -3.03 10.02 27.26
N ILE A 174 -2.05 10.82 27.72
CA ILE A 174 -0.72 10.91 27.09
C ILE A 174 -0.07 9.52 26.90
N GLU A 175 -0.11 8.69 27.94
CA GLU A 175 0.49 7.36 27.93
C GLU A 175 -0.13 6.46 26.85
N VAL A 176 -1.46 6.47 26.74
CA VAL A 176 -2.19 5.69 25.73
C VAL A 176 -1.91 6.22 24.32
N ALA A 177 -1.87 7.54 24.15
CA ALA A 177 -1.54 8.15 22.86
C ALA A 177 -0.12 7.79 22.39
N LEU A 178 0.86 7.81 23.30
CA LEU A 178 2.23 7.40 23.01
C LEU A 178 2.29 5.93 22.60
N GLN A 179 1.57 5.05 23.32
CA GLN A 179 1.49 3.63 22.99
C GLN A 179 0.85 3.40 21.61
N MET A 180 -0.24 4.10 21.28
CA MET A 180 -0.88 3.98 19.96
C MET A 180 0.07 4.39 18.82
N VAL A 181 0.85 5.47 19.01
CA VAL A 181 1.89 5.88 18.05
C VAL A 181 3.00 4.84 17.96
N ALA A 182 3.43 4.27 19.09
CA ALA A 182 4.44 3.23 19.12
C ALA A 182 4.01 1.95 18.40
N GLU A 183 2.76 1.52 18.61
CA GLU A 183 2.18 0.35 17.94
C GLU A 183 2.12 0.56 16.43
N GLU A 184 1.62 1.72 15.98
CA GLU A 184 1.53 2.04 14.56
C GLU A 184 2.93 2.20 13.92
N ALA A 185 3.86 2.87 14.59
CA ALA A 185 5.23 3.03 14.08
C ALA A 185 5.94 1.68 13.91
N ASN A 186 5.66 0.72 14.81
CA ASN A 186 6.24 -0.62 14.79
C ASN A 186 5.45 -1.64 13.93
N SER A 187 4.23 -1.34 13.46
CA SER A 187 3.30 -2.29 12.80
C SER A 187 3.78 -2.81 11.44
N SER A 188 4.63 -2.03 10.76
CA SER A 188 5.09 -2.29 9.39
C SER A 188 6.60 -2.15 9.23
N LEU A 189 7.36 -2.64 10.21
CA LEU A 189 8.82 -2.62 10.16
C LEU A 189 9.38 -3.63 9.15
N PRO A 190 10.44 -3.27 8.40
CA PRO A 190 11.16 -4.22 7.57
C PRO A 190 11.74 -5.37 8.41
N THR A 191 11.71 -6.59 7.87
CA THR A 191 12.16 -7.82 8.55
C THR A 191 13.60 -7.68 9.09
N GLY A 192 13.78 -7.74 10.41
CA GLY A 192 15.11 -7.60 11.04
C GLY A 192 15.39 -6.22 11.62
N THR A 193 14.50 -5.23 11.43
CA THR A 193 14.53 -4.01 12.23
C THR A 193 13.97 -4.31 13.63
N PRO A 194 14.73 -4.08 14.72
CA PRO A 194 14.21 -4.25 16.07
C PRO A 194 13.09 -3.24 16.31
N LYS A 195 12.10 -3.64 17.11
CA LYS A 195 11.08 -2.69 17.57
C LYS A 195 11.75 -1.62 18.44
N ILE A 196 11.36 -0.38 18.22
CA ILE A 196 11.81 0.73 19.06
C ILE A 196 10.83 0.85 20.21
N ASP A 197 11.37 0.91 21.42
CA ASP A 197 10.60 1.09 22.64
C ASP A 197 10.29 2.58 22.86
N PHE A 198 9.07 2.87 23.30
CA PHE A 198 8.57 4.23 23.54
C PHE A 198 8.20 4.31 25.01
N ARG A 199 8.88 5.19 25.75
CA ARG A 199 8.69 5.33 27.19
C ARG A 199 8.33 6.75 27.59
N LEU A 200 7.65 6.85 28.72
CA LEU A 200 7.35 8.10 29.38
C LEU A 200 8.24 8.23 30.62
N ASP A 201 8.91 9.37 30.76
CA ASP A 201 9.72 9.71 31.92
C ASP A 201 8.84 10.18 33.08
N GLY A 202 8.38 9.22 33.87
CA GLY A 202 7.42 9.47 34.94
C GLY A 202 7.92 10.43 36.02
N SER A 203 9.19 10.35 36.39
CA SER A 203 9.78 11.20 37.43
C SER A 203 9.98 12.63 36.94
N ALA A 204 10.41 12.83 35.69
CA ALA A 204 10.49 14.15 35.09
C ALA A 204 9.10 14.82 35.00
N PHE A 205 8.06 14.03 34.66
CA PHE A 205 6.69 14.52 34.62
C PHE A 205 6.22 15.00 35.99
N GLU A 206 6.45 14.21 37.05
CA GLU A 206 6.10 14.57 38.42
C GLU A 206 6.79 15.85 38.88
N LEU A 207 8.09 16.00 38.59
CA LEU A 207 8.86 17.20 38.94
C LEU A 207 8.38 18.46 38.21
N ALA A 208 7.93 18.32 36.96
CA ALA A 208 7.39 19.42 36.18
C ALA A 208 5.88 19.67 36.41
N GLY A 209 5.23 18.89 37.28
CA GLY A 209 3.80 18.98 37.57
C GLY A 209 2.91 18.49 36.42
N ILE A 210 3.42 17.63 35.54
CA ILE A 210 2.70 17.03 34.41
C ILE A 210 2.08 15.71 34.87
N THR A 211 0.79 15.51 34.59
CA THR A 211 0.11 14.25 34.94
C THR A 211 0.05 13.31 33.73
N ARG A 212 0.36 12.03 33.93
CA ARG A 212 0.30 11.01 32.86
C ARG A 212 -1.11 10.85 32.28
N ASN A 213 -2.13 11.13 33.10
CA ASN A 213 -3.54 11.05 32.75
C ASN A 213 -4.08 12.32 32.06
N GLN A 214 -3.24 13.29 31.75
CA GLN A 214 -3.65 14.47 30.99
C GLN A 214 -4.20 14.01 29.62
N GLN A 215 -5.38 14.53 29.28
CA GLN A 215 -6.09 14.09 28.08
C GLN A 215 -5.70 14.95 26.89
N LEU A 216 -5.14 14.29 25.87
CA LEU A 216 -4.92 14.85 24.55
C LEU A 216 -6.22 14.79 23.76
N LYS A 217 -6.59 15.88 23.11
CA LYS A 217 -7.84 16.00 22.34
C LYS A 217 -7.55 16.27 20.87
N SER A 218 -8.44 15.77 20.01
CA SER A 218 -8.44 16.07 18.57
C SER A 218 -7.13 15.72 17.87
N PHE A 219 -6.56 14.55 18.17
CA PHE A 219 -5.31 14.11 17.59
C PHE A 219 -5.57 13.45 16.23
N ASN A 220 -4.93 13.95 15.17
CA ASN A 220 -5.10 13.43 13.82
C ASN A 220 -3.79 13.52 13.03
N MET A 221 -3.15 12.36 12.86
CA MET A 221 -1.93 12.18 12.09
C MET A 221 -2.21 11.23 10.94
N ARG A 222 -2.67 11.77 9.81
CA ARG A 222 -2.88 11.00 8.57
C ARG A 222 -1.74 11.28 7.60
N ASN A 223 -0.97 10.24 7.28
CA ASN A 223 0.17 10.33 6.36
C ASN A 223 1.20 11.40 6.81
N LYS A 224 1.36 11.52 8.14
CA LYS A 224 2.36 12.37 8.81
C LYS A 224 3.45 11.50 9.40
N SER A 225 4.64 12.06 9.59
CA SER A 225 5.77 11.26 10.07
C SER A 225 5.61 10.87 11.55
N VAL A 226 6.29 9.80 11.99
CA VAL A 226 6.37 9.44 13.42
C VAL A 226 6.90 10.62 14.24
N ARG A 227 7.90 11.33 13.70
CA ARG A 227 8.46 12.57 14.24
C ARG A 227 7.40 13.64 14.46
N ASP A 228 6.53 13.88 13.47
CA ASP A 228 5.43 14.85 13.59
C ASP A 228 4.44 14.43 14.68
N ALA A 229 4.11 13.14 14.75
CA ALA A 229 3.16 12.62 15.74
C ALA A 229 3.70 12.74 17.18
N LEU A 230 4.97 12.42 17.40
CA LEU A 230 5.63 12.60 18.70
C LEU A 230 5.70 14.08 19.09
N THR A 231 6.00 14.94 18.12
CA THR A 231 6.04 16.39 18.34
C THR A 231 4.66 16.94 18.69
N GLU A 232 3.61 16.44 18.04
CA GLU A 232 2.23 16.82 18.38
C GLU A 232 1.80 16.31 19.76
N ILE A 233 2.18 15.08 20.14
CA ILE A 233 1.96 14.58 21.50
C ILE A 233 2.62 15.51 22.52
N ALA A 234 3.88 15.90 22.27
CA ALA A 234 4.62 16.82 23.13
C ALA A 234 3.94 18.20 23.21
N ARG A 235 3.43 18.72 22.10
CA ARG A 235 2.73 20.02 22.03
C ARG A 235 1.39 19.98 22.78
N LEU A 236 0.55 18.99 22.52
CA LEU A 236 -0.77 18.86 23.13
C LEU A 236 -0.70 18.46 24.61
N GLY A 237 0.32 17.70 24.99
CA GLY A 237 0.60 17.31 26.36
C GLY A 237 1.30 18.39 27.18
N ASN A 238 1.66 19.52 26.57
CA ASN A 238 2.35 20.59 27.28
C ASN A 238 1.44 21.23 28.35
N PRO A 239 1.94 21.53 29.56
CA PRO A 239 1.14 22.17 30.60
C PRO A 239 0.69 23.59 30.25
N VAL A 240 1.49 24.30 29.46
CA VAL A 240 1.14 25.63 28.96
C VAL A 240 0.45 25.42 27.60
N PRO A 241 -0.87 25.68 27.49
CA PRO A 241 -1.55 25.54 26.21
C PRO A 241 -1.10 26.64 25.25
N ASN A 242 -1.15 26.36 23.94
CA ASN A 242 -0.94 27.34 22.87
C ASN A 242 0.45 28.00 22.86
N VAL A 243 1.51 27.28 23.22
CA VAL A 243 2.87 27.77 23.00
C VAL A 243 3.06 28.07 21.52
N ALA A 244 3.48 29.30 21.20
CA ALA A 244 3.60 29.78 19.82
C ALA A 244 4.75 29.11 19.07
N GLU A 245 5.86 28.81 19.76
CA GLU A 245 7.08 28.24 19.19
C GLU A 245 7.54 27.04 20.01
N LEU A 246 7.83 25.92 19.35
CA LEU A 246 8.27 24.69 20.02
C LEU A 246 9.65 24.80 20.66
N SER A 247 10.47 25.78 20.26
CA SER A 247 11.75 26.07 20.89
C SER A 247 11.64 26.87 22.19
N SER A 248 10.49 27.51 22.43
CA SER A 248 10.25 28.33 23.62
C SER A 248 10.44 27.53 24.92
N THR A 249 10.89 28.23 25.97
CA THR A 249 10.96 27.69 27.33
C THR A 249 9.60 27.28 27.90
N GLU A 250 8.50 27.79 27.31
CA GLU A 250 7.14 27.37 27.67
C GLU A 250 6.80 25.97 27.15
N GLN A 251 7.49 25.50 26.09
CA GLN A 251 7.41 24.11 25.64
C GLN A 251 8.26 23.23 26.56
N LYS A 252 7.64 22.79 27.65
CA LYS A 252 8.27 21.96 28.69
C LYS A 252 8.37 20.50 28.26
N LEU A 253 7.35 19.97 27.60
CA LEU A 253 7.30 18.56 27.21
C LEU A 253 8.02 18.37 25.86
N ILE A 254 8.93 17.40 25.77
CA ILE A 254 9.66 17.07 24.54
C ILE A 254 9.82 15.56 24.41
N TRP A 255 10.13 15.09 23.21
CA TRP A 255 10.61 13.73 23.00
C TRP A 255 12.10 13.77 22.69
N VAL A 256 12.83 12.70 23.04
CA VAL A 256 14.26 12.53 22.75
C VAL A 256 14.54 11.09 22.35
N THR A 257 15.63 10.87 21.61
CA THR A 257 16.16 9.53 21.34
C THR A 257 17.34 9.28 22.26
N THR A 258 17.30 8.22 23.06
CA THR A 258 18.37 7.85 23.98
C THR A 258 18.66 6.35 23.91
N GLN A 259 19.73 5.90 24.56
CA GLN A 259 20.00 4.48 24.76
C GLN A 259 19.43 4.02 26.10
N ASP A 260 18.79 2.86 26.09
CA ASP A 260 18.39 2.16 27.30
C ASP A 260 19.63 1.71 28.10
N GLU A 261 19.63 1.95 29.42
CA GLU A 261 20.79 1.69 30.28
C GLU A 261 21.16 0.19 30.34
N ASP A 262 20.17 -0.70 30.27
CA ASP A 262 20.36 -2.14 30.40
C ASP A 262 20.77 -2.80 29.07
N SER A 263 20.03 -2.49 28.01
CA SER A 263 20.17 -3.16 26.72
C SER A 263 21.05 -2.40 25.71
N LYS A 264 21.38 -1.14 25.98
CA LYS A 264 21.97 -0.17 25.03
C LYS A 264 21.15 0.00 23.75
N ALA A 265 19.90 -0.48 23.72
CA ALA A 265 19.01 -0.32 22.58
C ALA A 265 18.55 1.14 22.49
N THR A 266 18.37 1.65 21.28
CA THR A 266 17.80 3.00 21.08
C THR A 266 16.31 2.98 21.44
N ILE A 267 15.91 3.92 22.30
CA ILE A 267 14.53 4.12 22.73
C ILE A 267 14.11 5.57 22.45
N ILE A 268 12.80 5.78 22.34
CA ILE A 268 12.18 7.10 22.29
C ILE A 268 11.62 7.39 23.68
N LEU A 269 12.08 8.47 24.29
CA LEU A 269 11.66 8.90 25.62
C LEU A 269 10.89 10.21 25.51
N LEU A 270 9.64 10.20 25.99
CA LEU A 270 8.86 11.42 26.21
C LEU A 270 9.20 11.94 27.61
N THR A 271 9.89 13.08 27.68
CA THR A 271 10.41 13.68 28.93
C THR A 271 10.21 15.19 28.94
N THR A 272 10.79 15.87 29.93
CA THR A 272 10.76 17.34 30.02
C THR A 272 12.06 17.94 29.54
N ARG A 273 12.00 19.15 29.00
CA ARG A 273 13.16 19.93 28.53
C ARG A 273 14.21 20.08 29.63
N GLN A 274 13.79 20.34 30.86
CA GLN A 274 14.69 20.49 32.01
C GLN A 274 15.40 19.17 32.34
N ALA A 275 14.68 18.04 32.32
CA ALA A 275 15.26 16.72 32.59
C ALA A 275 16.25 16.31 31.48
N ALA A 276 15.89 16.53 30.21
CA ALA A 276 16.77 16.27 29.08
C ALA A 276 18.06 17.10 29.14
N GLN A 277 17.97 18.38 29.52
CA GLN A 277 19.15 19.24 29.71
C GLN A 277 20.02 18.77 30.88
N ALA A 278 19.41 18.41 32.01
CA ALA A 278 20.14 17.91 33.19
C ALA A 278 20.86 16.58 32.92
N ALA A 279 20.30 15.75 32.05
CA ALA A 279 20.88 14.48 31.62
C ALA A 279 21.73 14.58 30.34
N GLU A 280 22.00 15.81 29.86
CA GLU A 280 22.80 16.07 28.64
C GLU A 280 22.32 15.30 27.40
N MET A 281 21.00 15.07 27.29
CA MET A 281 20.40 14.36 26.17
C MET A 281 20.33 15.23 24.92
N THR A 282 20.45 14.61 23.73
CA THR A 282 20.29 15.31 22.45
C THR A 282 18.84 15.74 22.25
N ILE A 283 18.60 17.05 22.33
CA ILE A 283 17.30 17.65 22.06
C ILE A 283 17.07 17.68 20.53
N PRO A 284 15.93 17.16 20.04
CA PRO A 284 15.61 17.23 18.63
C PRO A 284 15.51 18.67 18.09
N ALA A 285 15.83 18.83 16.80
CA ALA A 285 15.94 20.14 16.14
C ALA A 285 14.64 20.96 16.21
N GLU A 286 13.48 20.30 16.31
CA GLU A 286 12.16 20.92 16.41
C GLU A 286 11.98 21.69 17.72
N PHE A 287 12.76 21.36 18.75
CA PHE A 287 12.70 21.97 20.07
C PHE A 287 13.92 22.82 20.41
N SER A 288 14.94 22.85 19.56
CA SER A 288 16.10 23.74 19.72
C SER A 288 15.87 25.07 19.02
N ASP A 289 16.35 26.17 19.61
CA ASP A 289 16.46 27.43 18.88
C ASP A 289 17.40 27.21 17.69
N SER A 290 16.92 27.50 16.49
CA SER A 290 17.75 27.43 15.29
C SER A 290 18.84 28.50 15.40
N LEU A 291 20.10 28.06 15.33
CA LEU A 291 21.20 28.92 14.92
C LEU A 291 21.27 28.94 13.39
#